data_AF-A0A963PSR3-F1
#
_entry.id   AF-A0A963PSR3-F1
#
_cell.length_a   1.000
_cell.length_b   1.000
_cell.length_c   1.000
_cell.angle_alpha   90.00
_cell.angle_beta   90.00
_cell.angle_gamma   90.00
#
_symmetry.space_group_name_H-M   'P 1'
#
loop_
_entity.id
_entity.type
_entity.pdbx_description
1 polymer ?
#
loop_
_entity_poly.entity_id
_entity_poly.type
_entity_poly.pdbx_seq_one_letter_code
_entity_poly.pdbx_strand_id
1 'polypeptide(L)' 'AVTFVIGNSNFLSSASLFMPGNSITSALANEFAEAGPGLHTSALMELGLVLFVITLIVLACSKLLLARLSSHEGGR' A
#
# COMPACT_ATOMS: atom_id res chain seq x y z
N ALA A 1 9.67 -12.34 2.12
CA ALA A 1 9.04 -13.57 1.58
C ALA A 1 7.95 -13.25 0.56
N VAL A 2 6.89 -12.51 0.90
CA VAL A 2 5.81 -12.14 -0.07
C VAL A 2 6.27 -11.11 -1.11
N THR A 3 7.26 -10.27 -0.79
CA THR A 3 7.88 -9.29 -1.71
C THR A 3 8.59 -9.92 -2.91
N PHE A 4 9.07 -11.17 -2.78
CA PHE A 4 9.75 -11.89 -3.86
C PHE A 4 8.79 -12.52 -4.88
N VAL A 5 7.52 -12.74 -4.50
CA VAL A 5 6.49 -13.30 -5.40
C VAL A 5 5.87 -12.22 -6.29
N ILE A 6 5.96 -10.96 -5.88
CA ILE A 6 5.33 -9.81 -6.56
C ILE A 6 6.25 -9.22 -7.66
N GLY A 7 7.57 -9.32 -7.53
CA GLY A 7 8.54 -8.99 -8.58
C GLY A 7 9.06 -7.54 -8.54
N ASN A 8 10.39 -7.40 -8.70
CA ASN A 8 11.13 -6.14 -8.78
C ASN A 8 11.17 -5.62 -10.24
N SER A 9 10.00 -5.41 -10.85
CA SER A 9 9.89 -4.88 -12.22
C SER A 9 9.34 -3.45 -12.17
N ASN A 10 10.23 -2.45 -12.27
CA ASN A 10 9.89 -1.03 -12.35
C ASN A 10 9.78 -0.58 -13.82
N PHE A 11 8.95 -1.27 -14.60
CA PHE A 11 8.67 -0.89 -15.99
C PHE A 11 7.34 -0.14 -16.08
N LEU A 12 7.41 1.19 -16.05
CA LEU A 12 6.29 2.07 -16.42
C LEU A 12 6.13 2.13 -17.96
N SER A 13 6.00 0.98 -18.63
CA SER A 13 6.03 0.94 -20.11
C SER A 13 4.82 0.29 -20.78
N SER A 14 3.87 -0.28 -20.05
CA SER A 14 2.62 -0.77 -20.66
C SER A 14 1.56 -1.07 -19.59
N ALA A 15 0.32 -0.64 -19.84
CA ALA A 15 -0.86 -0.98 -19.05
C ALA A 15 -1.27 -2.46 -19.26
N SER A 16 -0.37 -3.39 -18.95
CA SER A 16 -0.60 -4.82 -19.11
C SER A 16 -1.00 -5.46 -17.78
N LEU A 17 -2.24 -5.95 -17.69
CA LEU A 17 -2.78 -6.64 -16.50
C LEU A 17 -2.06 -7.95 -16.16
N PHE A 18 -1.20 -8.46 -17.05
CA PHE A 18 -0.51 -9.74 -16.91
C PHE A 18 1.00 -9.59 -16.64
N MET A 19 1.52 -8.36 -16.56
CA MET A 19 2.93 -8.16 -16.21
C MET A 19 3.12 -8.25 -14.69
N PRO A 20 4.22 -8.88 -14.22
CA PRO A 20 4.59 -8.83 -12.81
C PRO A 20 4.82 -7.36 -12.42
N GLY A 21 4.08 -6.90 -11.43
CA GLY A 21 4.09 -5.50 -10.99
C GLY A 21 4.55 -5.41 -9.53
N ASN A 22 5.38 -4.42 -9.23
CA ASN A 22 5.83 -4.17 -7.86
C ASN A 22 4.75 -3.39 -7.07
N SER A 23 4.39 -3.86 -5.87
CA SER A 23 3.52 -3.10 -4.95
C SER A 23 4.29 -1.95 -4.33
N ILE A 24 3.64 -0.81 -4.09
CA ILE A 24 4.20 0.37 -3.40
C ILE A 24 4.82 -0.04 -2.04
N THR A 25 4.16 -0.92 -1.29
CA THR A 25 4.68 -1.43 -0.01
C THR A 25 5.94 -2.27 -0.19
N SER A 26 6.00 -3.05 -1.27
CA SER A 26 7.15 -3.92 -1.57
C SER A 26 8.34 -3.11 -2.07
N ALA A 27 8.12 -2.09 -2.90
CA ALA A 27 9.14 -1.13 -3.32
C ALA A 27 9.71 -0.38 -2.12
N LEU A 28 8.84 0.19 -1.26
CA LEU A 28 9.27 0.93 -0.07
C LEU A 28 10.08 0.06 0.89
N ALA A 29 9.66 -1.19 1.15
CA ALA A 29 10.40 -2.11 2.00
C ALA A 29 11.78 -2.47 1.44
N ASN A 30 11.92 -2.57 0.11
CA ASN A 30 13.20 -2.85 -0.53
C ASN A 30 14.14 -1.64 -0.41
N GLU A 31 13.65 -0.45 -0.74
CA GLU A 31 14.44 0.78 -0.65
C GLU A 31 14.84 1.10 0.80
N PHE A 32 13.98 0.80 1.79
CA PHE A 32 14.33 0.95 3.21
C PHE A 32 15.46 0.03 3.65
N ALA A 33 15.52 -1.19 3.12
CA ALA A 33 16.58 -2.14 3.43
C ALA A 33 17.92 -1.73 2.80
N GLU A 34 17.88 -1.01 1.68
CA GLU A 34 19.06 -0.52 0.95
C GLU A 34 19.44 0.94 1.32
N ALA A 35 18.58 1.67 2.04
CA ALA A 35 18.82 3.07 2.39
C ALA A 35 19.87 3.23 3.50
N GLY A 36 20.97 3.91 3.17
CA GLY A 36 21.96 4.38 4.15
C GLY A 36 21.46 5.57 5.00
N PRO A 37 22.15 5.88 6.12
CA PRO A 37 21.80 7.01 6.99
C PRO A 37 21.79 8.34 6.23
N GLY A 38 20.73 9.16 6.41
CA GLY A 38 20.64 10.50 5.82
C GLY A 38 19.27 10.81 5.21
N LEU A 39 19.27 11.55 4.10
CA LEU A 39 18.06 12.04 3.43
C LEU A 39 17.17 10.89 2.90
N HIS A 40 17.78 9.77 2.50
CA HIS A 40 17.07 8.64 1.87
C HIS A 40 16.11 7.95 2.85
N THR A 41 16.58 7.63 4.06
CA THR A 41 15.75 7.05 5.13
C THR A 41 14.65 8.01 5.60
N SER A 42 14.92 9.31 5.60
CA SER A 42 13.94 10.34 5.97
C SER A 42 12.78 10.42 4.97
N ALA A 43 13.09 10.44 3.67
CA ALA A 43 12.08 10.45 2.61
C ALA A 43 11.25 9.17 2.61
N LEU A 44 11.90 8.01 2.80
CA LEU A 44 11.20 6.73 2.89
C LEU A 44 10.25 6.69 4.11
N MET A 45 10.62 7.30 5.24
CA MET A 45 9.73 7.41 6.40
C MET A 45 8.52 8.29 6.15
N GLU A 46 8.69 9.41 5.45
CA GLU A 46 7.57 10.24 5.02
C GLU A 46 6.60 9.45 4.14
N LEU A 47 7.12 8.76 3.12
CA LEU A 47 6.31 7.92 2.23
C LEU A 47 5.59 6.80 2.99
N GLY A 48 6.25 6.20 3.98
CA GLY A 48 5.65 5.18 4.86
C GLY A 48 4.48 5.74 5.67
N LEU A 49 4.62 6.96 6.20
CA LEU A 49 3.55 7.65 6.93
C LEU A 49 2.36 7.98 6.03
N VAL A 50 2.61 8.47 4.82
CA VAL A 50 1.54 8.77 3.85
C VAL A 50 0.77 7.49 3.50
N LEU A 51 1.49 6.39 3.23
CA LEU A 51 0.86 5.12 2.93
C LEU A 51 0.03 4.61 4.11
N PHE A 52 0.52 4.77 5.34
CA PHE A 52 -0.23 4.44 6.54
C PHE A 52 -1.54 5.26 6.64
N VAL A 53 -1.50 6.57 6.40
CA VAL A 53 -2.70 7.43 6.40
C VAL A 53 -3.71 6.96 5.34
N ILE A 54 -3.25 6.62 4.14
CA ILE A 54 -4.12 6.07 3.09
C ILE A 54 -4.79 4.79 3.57
N THR A 55 -4.04 3.84 4.16
CA THR A 55 -4.63 2.60 4.68
C THR A 55 -5.65 2.89 5.78
N LEU A 56 -5.36 3.81 6.69
CA LEU A 56 -6.28 4.19 7.76
C LEU A 56 -7.60 4.71 7.19
N ILE A 57 -7.55 5.60 6.20
CA ILE A 57 -8.74 6.13 5.53
C ILE A 57 -9.54 5.01 4.87
N VAL A 58 -8.88 4.10 4.14
CA VAL A 58 -9.54 2.97 3.49
C VAL A 58 -10.24 2.07 4.51
N LEU A 59 -9.57 1.73 5.61
CA LEU A 59 -10.15 0.92 6.69
C LEU A 59 -11.32 1.65 7.36
N ALA A 60 -11.20 2.95 7.60
CA ALA A 60 -12.27 3.76 8.17
C ALA A 60 -13.52 3.77 7.26
N CYS A 61 -13.33 4.02 5.96
CA CYS A 61 -14.41 3.98 4.97
C CYS A 61 -15.06 2.59 4.89
N SER A 62 -14.25 1.52 4.87
CA SER A 62 -14.75 0.14 4.89
C SER A 62 -15.62 -0.15 6.12
N LYS A 63 -15.15 0.25 7.31
CA LYS A 63 -15.92 0.12 8.56
C LYS A 63 -17.20 0.94 8.54
N LEU A 64 -17.18 2.17 8.01
CA LEU A 64 -18.37 3.01 7.88
C LEU A 64 -19.40 2.36 6.95
N LEU A 65 -18.98 1.84 5.80
CA LEU A 65 -19.88 1.15 4.86
C LEU A 65 -20.57 -0.05 5.52
N LEU A 66 -19.80 -0.89 6.23
CA LEU A 66 -20.35 -2.03 6.96
C LEU A 66 -21.32 -1.61 8.07
N ALA A 67 -21.02 -0.53 8.81
CA ALA A 67 -21.89 0.00 9.84
C ALA A 67 -23.24 0.51 9.25
N ARG A 68 -23.21 1.12 8.07
CA ARG A 68 -24.44 1.58 7.37
C ARG A 68 -25.29 0.42 6.87
N LEU A 69 -24.65 -0.65 6.40
CA LEU A 69 -25.36 -1.85 5.93
C LEU A 69 -26.00 -2.62 7.10
N SER A 70 -25.26 -2.83 8.20
CA SER A 70 -25.78 -3.47 9.41
C SER A 70 -26.97 -2.71 10.01
N SER A 71 -26.95 -1.37 9.96
CA SER A 71 -28.07 -0.54 10.40
C SER A 71 -29.32 -0.67 9.52
N HIS A 72 -29.21 -1.13 8.27
CA HIS A 72 -30.36 -1.40 7.39
C HIS A 72 -30.90 -2.82 7.55
N GLU A 73 -30.08 -3.79 7.98
CA GLU A 73 -30.53 -5.16 8.25
C GLU A 73 -31.26 -5.32 9.59
N GLY A 74 -30.99 -4.47 10.59
CA GLY A 74 -31.66 -4.51 11.90
C GLY A 74 -33.11 -3.96 11.92
N GLY A 75 -33.69 -3.61 10.78
CA GLY A 75 -35.02 -3.01 10.63
C GLY A 75 -36.15 -3.99 10.30
N ARG A 76 -36.02 -5.29 10.60
CA ARG A 76 -37.08 -6.30 10.41
C ARG A 76 -37.22 -7.19 11.63
#